data_AF-A0A098BYH6-F1
#
_entry.id   AF-A0A098BYH6-F1
#
_cell.length_a   1.000
_cell.length_b   1.000
_cell.length_c   1.000
_cell.angle_alpha   90.00
_cell.angle_beta   90.00
_cell.angle_gamma   90.00
#
_symmetry.space_group_name_H-M   'P 1'
#
loop_
_entity.id
_entity.type
_entity.pdbx_description
1 polymer ?
#
loop_
_entity_poly.entity_id
_entity_poly.type
_entity_poly.pdbx_seq_one_letter_code
_entity_poly.pdbx_strand_id
1 'polypeptide(L)'
;MKGIINILLTICISIFLNSCATTMTPMQVNRTLPMLTKSTYLSLEQTQNPNCKCLASGRSYTAPVGLTTKSDLRNGAKGIDEWVSIDGGNAYKLINFRWITISTDQYGLPSLTQLVIDFDTYICQ
;
A
#
# COMPACT_ATOMS: atom_id res chain seq x y z
N MET A 1 1.07 -33.42 34.33
CA MET A 1 0.25 -32.28 33.81
C MET A 1 0.93 -30.92 33.90
N LYS A 2 1.67 -30.57 34.98
CA LYS A 2 2.35 -29.25 35.09
C LYS A 2 3.39 -28.97 33.98
N GLY A 3 4.13 -29.99 33.52
CA GLY A 3 5.13 -29.84 32.45
C GLY A 3 4.54 -29.59 31.06
N ILE A 4 3.37 -30.16 30.75
CA ILE A 4 2.70 -29.99 29.45
C ILE A 4 2.16 -28.56 29.31
N ILE A 5 1.61 -28.01 30.39
CA ILE A 5 1.13 -26.62 30.44
C ILE A 5 2.29 -25.63 30.23
N ASN A 6 3.46 -25.89 30.84
CA ASN A 6 4.64 -25.04 30.67
C ASN A 6 5.20 -25.09 29.23
N ILE A 7 5.17 -26.26 28.57
CA ILE A 7 5.63 -26.38 27.18
C ILE A 7 4.68 -25.65 26.21
N LEU A 8 3.36 -25.78 26.40
CA LEU A 8 2.36 -25.06 25.61
C LEU A 8 2.47 -23.53 25.77
N LEU A 9 2.77 -23.05 26.99
CA LEU A 9 2.95 -21.63 27.26
C LEU A 9 4.18 -21.07 26.52
N THR A 10 5.30 -21.81 26.50
CA THR A 10 6.53 -21.40 25.82
C THR A 10 6.41 -21.42 24.28
N ILE A 11 5.61 -22.34 23.73
CA ILE A 11 5.31 -22.41 22.28
C ILE A 11 4.38 -21.27 21.86
N CYS A 12 3.38 -20.91 22.66
CA CYS A 12 2.51 -19.76 22.37
C CYS A 12 3.28 -18.43 22.37
N ILE A 13 4.28 -18.26 23.24
CA ILE A 13 5.08 -17.02 23.32
C ILE A 13 6.06 -16.88 22.14
N SER A 14 6.55 -17.98 21.59
CA SER A 14 7.51 -17.96 20.46
C SER A 14 6.87 -17.66 19.09
N ILE A 15 5.56 -17.80 18.94
CA ILE A 15 4.83 -17.44 17.71
C ILE A 15 4.69 -15.90 17.57
N PHE A 16 4.71 -15.15 18.68
CA PHE A 16 4.58 -13.68 18.66
C PHE A 16 5.89 -12.94 18.32
N LEU A 17 7.05 -13.63 18.33
CA LEU A 17 8.36 -12.98 18.13
C LEU A 17 8.86 -12.99 16.68
N ASN A 18 8.09 -13.52 15.73
CA ASN A 18 8.40 -13.51 14.30
C ASN A 18 7.79 -12.33 13.52
N SER A 19 7.30 -11.29 14.20
CA SER A 19 6.86 -10.05 13.52
C SER A 19 8.05 -9.19 13.08
N CYS A 20 9.01 -9.79 12.37
CA CYS A 20 9.95 -9.03 11.55
C CYS A 20 9.10 -8.26 10.53
N ALA A 21 9.31 -6.94 10.46
CA ALA A 21 8.56 -5.98 9.65
C ALA A 21 8.02 -6.60 8.35
N THR A 22 6.69 -6.73 8.23
CA THR A 22 6.03 -7.29 7.04
C THR A 22 6.17 -6.31 5.88
N THR A 23 7.34 -6.16 5.30
CA THR A 23 7.52 -5.35 4.10
C THR A 23 6.91 -6.10 2.91
N MET A 24 6.24 -5.38 2.00
CA MET A 24 5.85 -5.93 0.71
C MET A 24 6.91 -5.58 -0.32
N THR A 25 7.27 -6.55 -1.15
CA THR A 25 8.11 -6.31 -2.33
C THR A 25 7.36 -5.48 -3.38
N PRO A 26 8.06 -4.79 -4.30
CA PRO A 26 7.40 -4.07 -5.39
C PRO A 26 6.45 -4.93 -6.23
N MET A 27 6.81 -6.19 -6.47
CA MET A 27 5.94 -7.12 -7.19
C MET A 27 4.66 -7.44 -6.41
N GLN A 28 4.74 -7.57 -5.08
CA GLN A 28 3.56 -7.77 -4.24
C GLN A 28 2.66 -6.53 -4.22
N VAL A 29 3.24 -5.34 -4.17
CA VAL A 29 2.48 -4.08 -4.25
C VAL A 29 1.78 -3.94 -5.59
N ASN A 30 2.49 -4.13 -6.71
CA ASN A 30 1.92 -4.05 -8.05
C ASN A 30 0.82 -5.10 -8.32
N ARG A 31 0.83 -6.23 -7.61
CA ARG A 31 -0.27 -7.21 -7.67
C ARG A 31 -1.42 -6.87 -6.74
N THR A 32 -1.12 -6.35 -5.55
CA THR A 32 -2.11 -6.17 -4.49
C THR A 32 -2.88 -4.86 -4.62
N LEU A 33 -2.19 -3.75 -4.87
CA LEU A 33 -2.79 -2.42 -4.90
C LEU A 33 -3.90 -2.30 -5.97
N PRO A 34 -3.71 -2.76 -7.23
CA PRO A 34 -4.77 -2.72 -8.23
C PRO A 34 -6.03 -3.52 -7.89
N MET A 35 -5.93 -4.53 -7.02
CA MET A 35 -7.10 -5.30 -6.56
C MET A 35 -7.86 -4.60 -5.43
N LEU A 36 -7.30 -3.52 -4.87
CA LEU A 36 -7.89 -2.76 -3.77
C LEU A 36 -8.52 -1.45 -4.24
N THR A 37 -8.22 -1.00 -5.45
CA THR A 37 -8.82 0.17 -6.09
C THR A 37 -10.11 -0.20 -6.82
N LYS A 38 -11.02 0.76 -6.94
CA LYS A 38 -12.16 0.70 -7.85
C LYS A 38 -11.79 1.21 -9.24
N SER A 39 -10.83 2.14 -9.31
CA SER A 39 -10.32 2.65 -10.58
C SER A 39 -9.47 1.62 -11.31
N THR A 40 -9.54 1.62 -12.64
CA THR A 40 -8.75 0.72 -13.50
C THR A 40 -7.27 1.05 -13.41
N TYR A 41 -6.46 0.07 -13.06
CA TYR A 41 -5.00 0.19 -13.13
C TYR A 41 -4.51 0.08 -14.58
N LEU A 42 -3.67 1.01 -15.01
CA LEU A 42 -3.07 1.05 -16.34
C LEU A 42 -1.58 0.67 -16.29
N SER A 43 -1.19 -0.23 -17.20
CA SER A 43 0.20 -0.43 -17.58
C SER A 43 0.71 0.76 -18.42
N LEU A 44 2.03 0.85 -18.59
CA LEU A 44 2.63 1.88 -19.45
C LEU A 44 2.07 1.84 -20.88
N GLU A 45 1.92 0.65 -21.44
CA GLU A 45 1.38 0.45 -22.80
C GLU A 45 -0.07 0.93 -22.90
N GLN A 46 -0.89 0.64 -21.89
CA GLN A 46 -2.29 1.09 -21.87
C GLN A 46 -2.42 2.62 -21.79
N THR A 47 -1.45 3.29 -21.16
CA THR A 47 -1.44 4.77 -21.13
C THR A 47 -1.14 5.45 -22.47
N GLN A 48 -0.65 4.69 -23.46
CA GLN A 48 -0.40 5.18 -24.81
C GLN A 48 -1.59 4.93 -25.75
N ASN A 49 -2.63 4.25 -25.27
CA ASN A 49 -3.84 4.01 -26.04
C ASN A 49 -4.54 5.36 -26.34
N PRO A 50 -4.91 5.67 -27.60
CA PRO A 50 -5.59 6.92 -27.95
C PRO A 50 -6.93 7.11 -27.23
N ASN A 51 -7.56 6.04 -26.75
CA ASN A 51 -8.79 6.10 -25.96
C ASN A 51 -8.55 6.41 -24.47
N CYS A 52 -7.30 6.52 -24.04
CA CYS A 52 -6.91 6.87 -22.68
C CYS A 52 -6.24 8.26 -22.66
N LYS A 53 -6.90 9.21 -21.99
CA LYS A 53 -6.39 10.57 -21.82
C LYS A 53 -5.94 10.79 -20.38
N CYS A 54 -4.70 11.25 -20.21
CA CYS A 54 -4.20 11.71 -18.92
C CYS A 54 -4.97 12.98 -18.49
N LEU A 55 -5.47 12.98 -17.26
CA LEU A 55 -6.21 14.09 -16.66
C LEU A 55 -5.32 14.93 -15.75
N ALA A 56 -4.57 14.27 -14.87
CA ALA A 56 -3.57 14.91 -14.02
C ALA A 56 -2.36 14.00 -13.84
N SER A 57 -1.18 14.59 -13.84
CA SER A 57 0.08 13.88 -13.58
C SER A 57 0.70 14.29 -12.24
N GLY A 58 1.46 13.38 -11.65
CA GLY A 58 2.22 13.64 -10.43
C GLY A 58 1.36 13.83 -9.18
N ARG A 59 0.18 13.18 -9.09
CA ARG A 59 -0.57 13.11 -7.83
C ARG A 59 0.29 12.35 -6.82
N SER A 60 0.37 12.88 -5.60
CA SER A 60 1.02 12.21 -4.47
C SER A 60 0.03 12.13 -3.32
N TYR A 61 -0.17 10.93 -2.79
CA TYR A 61 -1.07 10.67 -1.69
C TYR A 61 -0.33 9.99 -0.54
N THR A 62 -0.43 10.60 0.64
CA THR A 62 0.11 10.05 1.88
C THR A 62 -1.01 9.31 2.60
N ALA A 63 -0.94 7.97 2.60
CA ALA A 63 -1.98 7.14 3.16
C ALA A 63 -1.99 7.22 4.70
N PRO A 64 -3.18 7.24 5.33
CA PRO A 64 -3.29 6.99 6.77
C PRO A 64 -2.63 5.67 7.16
N VAL A 65 -1.87 5.68 8.26
CA VAL A 65 -1.16 4.50 8.75
C VAL A 65 -2.15 3.44 9.23
N GLY A 66 -2.01 2.23 8.71
CA GLY A 66 -2.77 1.06 9.09
C GLY A 66 -2.01 0.16 10.06
N LEU A 67 -2.71 -0.83 10.61
CA LEU A 67 -2.10 -1.83 11.49
C LEU A 67 -1.23 -2.85 10.74
N THR A 68 -1.36 -2.92 9.41
CA THR A 68 -0.61 -3.84 8.54
C THR A 68 -0.33 -3.17 7.20
N THR A 69 0.68 -3.66 6.48
CA THR A 69 1.05 -3.19 5.13
C THR A 69 -0.10 -3.30 4.13
N LYS A 70 -0.95 -4.32 4.27
CA LYS A 70 -2.17 -4.46 3.45
C LYS A 70 -3.22 -3.41 3.82
N SER A 71 -3.30 -3.01 5.09
CA SER A 71 -4.14 -1.90 5.53
C SER A 71 -3.64 -0.57 4.97
N ASP A 72 -2.33 -0.34 4.94
CA ASP A 72 -1.74 0.85 4.29
C ASP A 72 -2.12 0.91 2.82
N LEU A 73 -1.95 -0.20 2.08
CA LEU A 73 -2.34 -0.28 0.67
C LEU A 73 -3.83 -0.05 0.47
N ARG A 74 -4.69 -0.54 1.37
CA ARG A 74 -6.14 -0.29 1.30
C ARG A 74 -6.47 1.19 1.49
N ASN A 75 -5.77 1.87 2.41
CA ASN A 75 -5.93 3.29 2.63
C ASN A 75 -5.41 4.09 1.43
N GLY A 76 -4.26 3.69 0.87
CA GLY A 76 -3.72 4.27 -0.37
C GLY A 76 -4.65 4.09 -1.57
N ALA A 77 -5.24 2.90 -1.74
CA ALA A 77 -6.20 2.62 -2.80
C ALA A 77 -7.43 3.53 -2.74
N LYS A 78 -7.97 3.78 -1.53
CA LYS A 78 -9.06 4.75 -1.34
C LYS A 78 -8.66 6.15 -1.78
N GLY A 79 -7.47 6.61 -1.42
CA GLY A 79 -6.97 7.92 -1.85
C GLY A 79 -6.80 8.03 -3.36
N ILE A 80 -6.35 6.96 -4.03
CA ILE A 80 -6.31 6.90 -5.50
C ILE A 80 -7.72 7.03 -6.07
N ASP A 81 -8.68 6.22 -5.60
CA ASP A 81 -10.07 6.25 -6.08
C ASP A 81 -10.71 7.63 -5.89
N GLU A 82 -10.46 8.28 -4.74
CA GLU A 82 -10.93 9.63 -4.44
C GLU A 82 -10.35 10.65 -5.42
N TRP A 83 -9.04 10.64 -5.65
CA TRP A 83 -8.40 11.55 -6.61
C TRP A 83 -8.83 11.30 -8.06
N VAL A 84 -8.94 10.04 -8.47
CA VAL A 84 -9.46 9.69 -9.80
C VAL A 84 -10.88 10.22 -9.97
N SER A 85 -11.73 10.09 -8.95
CA SER A 85 -13.09 10.63 -8.97
C SER A 85 -13.11 12.17 -9.00
N ILE A 86 -12.25 12.84 -8.22
CA ILE A 86 -12.13 14.31 -8.19
C ILE A 86 -11.68 14.84 -9.56
N ASP A 87 -10.75 14.14 -10.21
CA ASP A 87 -10.24 14.50 -11.53
C ASP A 87 -11.23 14.18 -12.65
N GLY A 88 -12.32 13.45 -12.36
CA GLY A 88 -13.32 13.03 -13.35
C GLY A 88 -12.87 11.85 -14.21
N GLY A 89 -11.91 11.06 -13.72
CA GLY A 89 -11.37 9.88 -14.39
C GLY A 89 -12.04 8.57 -14.00
N ASN A 90 -11.55 7.48 -14.58
CA ASN A 90 -11.92 6.11 -14.22
C ASN A 90 -10.72 5.17 -14.08
N ALA A 91 -9.51 5.68 -14.32
CA ALA A 91 -8.30 4.89 -14.36
C ALA A 91 -7.11 5.65 -13.75
N TYR A 92 -6.07 4.91 -13.39
CA TYR A 92 -4.84 5.47 -12.84
C TYR A 92 -3.62 4.67 -13.30
N LYS A 93 -2.46 5.31 -13.30
CA LYS A 93 -1.16 4.66 -13.48
C LYS A 93 -0.33 4.88 -12.22
N LEU A 94 0.13 3.79 -11.61
CA LEU A 94 1.08 3.86 -10.51
C LEU A 94 2.44 4.32 -11.04
N ILE A 95 3.01 5.38 -10.45
CA ILE A 95 4.34 5.88 -10.78
C ILE A 95 5.36 5.37 -9.77
N ASN A 96 5.05 5.52 -8.48
CA ASN A 96 5.95 5.11 -7.41
C ASN A 96 5.16 4.81 -6.12
N PHE A 97 5.78 4.06 -5.22
CA PHE A 97 5.29 3.90 -3.85
C PHE A 97 6.48 3.77 -2.91
N ARG A 98 6.35 4.29 -1.68
CA ARG A 98 7.38 4.18 -0.65
C ARG A 98 6.77 4.19 0.73
N TRP A 99 7.34 3.40 1.64
CA TRP A 99 7.10 3.54 3.07
C TRP A 99 8.19 4.44 3.65
N ILE A 100 7.81 5.58 4.21
CA ILE A 100 8.71 6.50 4.90
C ILE A 100 8.61 6.28 6.41
N THR A 101 9.73 6.31 7.12
CA THR A 101 9.74 6.28 8.59
C THR A 101 9.25 7.64 9.10
N ILE A 102 8.20 7.63 9.92
CA ILE A 102 7.63 8.85 10.52
C ILE A 102 7.84 8.92 12.04
N SER A 103 8.24 7.82 12.67
CA SER A 103 8.74 7.82 14.05
C SER A 103 9.79 6.73 14.25
N THR A 104 10.67 6.96 15.22
CA THR A 104 11.65 5.99 15.70
C THR A 104 11.40 5.66 17.16
N ASP A 105 11.86 4.50 17.61
CA ASP A 105 11.91 4.17 19.03
C ASP A 105 13.11 4.87 19.71
N GLN A 106 13.27 4.58 21.01
CA GLN A 106 14.36 5.11 21.84
C GLN A 106 15.77 4.67 21.40
N TYR A 107 15.88 3.68 20.51
CA TYR A 107 17.14 3.18 19.96
C TYR A 107 17.39 3.67 18.53
N GLY A 108 16.52 4.54 17.99
CA GLY A 108 16.62 5.07 16.64
C GLY A 108 16.14 4.10 15.56
N LEU A 109 15.46 3.01 15.93
CA LEU A 109 14.89 2.07 14.97
C LEU A 109 13.51 2.55 14.50
N PRO A 110 13.13 2.36 13.22
CA PRO A 110 11.80 2.71 12.74
C PRO A 110 10.70 2.04 13.56
N SER A 111 9.85 2.84 14.21
CA SER A 111 8.71 2.35 15.00
C SER A 111 7.38 2.51 14.28
N LEU A 112 7.29 3.49 13.37
CA LEU A 112 6.12 3.70 12.53
C LEU A 112 6.55 4.14 11.13
N THR A 113 5.93 3.55 10.12
CA THR A 113 6.11 3.93 8.72
C THR A 113 4.79 4.37 8.12
N GLN A 114 4.87 5.19 7.08
CA GLN A 114 3.72 5.71 6.36
C GLN A 114 3.90 5.51 4.86
N LEU A 115 2.86 4.99 4.22
CA LEU A 115 2.86 4.77 2.78
C LEU A 115 2.58 6.08 2.04
N VAL A 116 3.43 6.40 1.07
CA VAL A 116 3.20 7.44 0.07
C VAL A 116 3.13 6.79 -1.30
N ILE A 117 2.10 7.16 -2.06
CA ILE A 117 1.85 6.66 -3.43
C ILE A 117 1.84 7.83 -4.39
N ASP A 118 2.62 7.71 -5.46
CA ASP A 118 2.63 8.67 -6.56
C ASP A 118 1.98 8.02 -7.78
N PHE A 119 1.04 8.72 -8.41
CA PHE A 119 0.24 8.21 -9.52
C PHE A 119 -0.24 9.32 -10.46
N ASP A 120 -0.64 8.90 -11.65
CA ASP A 120 -1.32 9.75 -12.63
C ASP A 120 -2.77 9.29 -12.78
N THR A 121 -3.69 10.21 -13.08
CA THR A 121 -5.12 9.92 -13.28
C THR A 121 -5.49 10.00 -14.76
N TYR A 122 -6.40 9.13 -15.18
CA TYR A 122 -6.79 8.98 -16.57
C TYR A 122 -8.31 8.82 -16.70
N ILE A 123 -8.82 9.25 -17.85
CA ILE A 123 -10.11 8.81 -18.37
C ILE A 123 -9.87 7.94 -19.60
N CYS A 124 -10.37 6.71 -19.56
CA CYS A 124 -10.29 5.76 -20.66
C CYS A 124 -11.69 5.36 -21.14
N GLN A 125 -11.86 5.21 -22.46
CA GLN A 125 -13.08 4.74 -23.10
C GLN A 125 -12.97 3.27 -23.55
#